data_AF-A0A291W5C0-F1
#
_entry.id   AF-A0A291W5C0-F1
#
_cell.length_a   1.000
_cell.length_b   1.000
_cell.length_c   1.000
_cell.angle_alpha   90.00
_cell.angle_beta   90.00
_cell.angle_gamma   90.00
#
_symmetry.space_group_name_H-M   'P 1'
#
loop_
_entity.id
_entity.type
_entity.pdbx_description
1 polymer ?
#
loop_
_entity_poly.entity_id
_entity_poly.type
_entity_poly.pdbx_seq_one_letter_code
_entity_poly.pdbx_strand_id
1 'polypeptide(L)'
;MGSGTRIDHQHHLVATTQGLTIEAPSDEVILMPEAQREIIDRALEIQTQWEDNHGQATLDEAMEYWGLRDRLRHEYDLWNGHGLIQDAEREEAEAQPPGFPPRASEPPVSIPVQRAAAQQVLDEVLEEHQAAAALAVQARDRWPDNSEASFVQDFEAFREIHDAAWNREFEGEEAVPYMLENATGGLGSRESGRGFGLELEFVTDGDWEDQGEALRAIARDLHEAGLARDNYMYGYHSQRNAGYTDAANAWRLEEDCTVAGEIVSPILYDEPQTWQNLATVCEIIRRHGGGANEQTGGHVHVGLHDYDHDVANHQRLMDLYADHEDVLFRLAANRNAPESEHRGLQWCDPNYVPSAGFRTLGDVHARARHGMALNLTAARGQRSDHGEFRLWDGSVDPAVIQAQVNVSLGMAAAAVREDPATPRHRRRLGHHVDYWGTQRPPAAQLEVSSLAFREFADEILPGRRQMAQAASLYALTRWQENDGW
;
A
#
# COMPACT_ATOMS: atom_id res chain seq x y z
N MET A 1 -11.20 10.01 -37.62
CA MET A 1 -11.72 11.04 -36.70
C MET A 1 -12.69 10.34 -35.78
N GLY A 2 -12.21 9.95 -34.60
CA GLY A 2 -12.97 9.17 -33.62
C GLY A 2 -13.70 10.09 -32.64
N SER A 3 -14.96 9.80 -32.37
CA SER A 3 -15.72 10.33 -31.24
C SER A 3 -15.77 9.23 -30.18
N GLY A 4 -15.00 9.39 -29.11
CA GLY A 4 -15.05 8.52 -27.94
C GLY A 4 -16.32 8.78 -27.13
N THR A 5 -17.17 7.77 -27.03
CA THR A 5 -18.34 7.74 -26.15
C THR A 5 -17.90 7.42 -24.72
N ARG A 6 -18.20 8.37 -23.82
CA ARG A 6 -18.13 8.25 -22.36
C ARG A 6 -19.27 7.33 -21.92
N ILE A 7 -18.97 6.25 -21.19
CA ILE A 7 -19.99 5.38 -20.59
C ILE A 7 -20.10 5.77 -19.12
N ASP A 8 -21.21 6.45 -18.81
CA ASP A 8 -21.75 6.65 -17.47
C ASP A 8 -22.35 5.33 -16.96
N HIS A 9 -22.12 5.03 -15.68
CA HIS A 9 -22.94 4.08 -14.93
C HIS A 9 -23.55 4.80 -13.74
N GLN A 10 -24.77 5.32 -13.92
CA GLN A 10 -25.66 5.79 -12.86
C GLN A 10 -26.67 4.68 -12.52
N HIS A 11 -26.82 4.34 -11.24
CA HIS A 11 -27.94 3.56 -10.72
C HIS A 11 -28.63 4.38 -9.62
N HIS A 12 -29.81 4.92 -9.94
CA HIS A 12 -30.65 5.68 -9.01
C HIS A 12 -31.39 4.80 -8.00
N LEU A 13 -31.40 5.18 -6.73
CA LEU A 13 -32.48 4.89 -5.77
C LEU A 13 -32.77 6.12 -4.88
N VAL A 14 -34.06 6.40 -4.69
CA VAL A 14 -34.61 7.64 -4.10
C VAL A 14 -35.15 7.36 -2.69
N ALA A 15 -34.83 8.19 -1.67
CA ALA A 15 -35.79 8.89 -0.79
C ALA A 15 -35.22 9.59 0.48
N THR A 16 -35.60 10.88 0.61
CA THR A 16 -35.99 11.73 1.78
C THR A 16 -35.09 11.92 3.02
N THR A 17 -34.63 13.17 3.16
CA THR A 17 -33.93 13.80 4.30
C THR A 17 -34.87 14.55 5.27
N GLN A 18 -34.48 14.61 6.56
CA GLN A 18 -34.78 15.72 7.48
C GLN A 18 -33.47 16.24 8.08
N GLY A 19 -33.29 17.56 8.06
CA GLY A 19 -32.01 18.23 8.28
C GLY A 19 -31.76 18.77 9.69
N LEU A 20 -30.51 19.17 9.91
CA LEU A 20 -30.04 19.99 11.02
C LEU A 20 -28.89 20.90 10.53
N THR A 21 -28.92 22.17 10.94
CA THR A 21 -27.94 23.22 10.61
C THR A 21 -26.96 23.36 11.78
N ILE A 22 -25.66 23.53 11.50
CA ILE A 22 -24.61 23.85 12.49
C ILE A 22 -23.91 25.15 12.06
N GLU A 23 -23.72 26.08 13.00
CA GLU A 23 -22.98 27.34 12.83
C GLU A 23 -21.48 27.16 13.10
N ALA A 24 -20.64 27.90 12.36
CA ALA A 24 -19.18 27.87 12.49
C ALA A 24 -18.66 28.89 13.53
N PRO A 25 -17.62 28.56 14.31
CA PRO A 25 -16.98 29.51 15.22
C PRO A 25 -15.89 30.34 14.50
N SER A 26 -15.78 31.59 14.95
CA SER A 26 -14.79 32.58 14.55
C SER A 26 -13.54 32.48 15.43
N ASP A 27 -12.39 32.12 14.85
CA ASP A 27 -11.10 32.17 15.55
C ASP A 27 -10.11 33.11 14.86
N GLU A 28 -9.30 33.74 15.70
CA GLU A 28 -8.27 34.74 15.41
C GLU A 28 -7.16 34.24 14.47
N VAL A 29 -6.76 35.13 13.56
CA VAL A 29 -5.71 34.92 12.55
C VAL A 29 -4.33 35.18 13.19
N ILE A 30 -3.47 34.16 13.21
CA ILE A 30 -2.09 34.25 13.71
C ILE A 30 -1.15 34.49 12.52
N LEU A 31 -0.65 35.72 12.37
CA LEU A 31 0.28 36.08 11.31
C LEU A 31 1.64 35.35 11.45
N MET A 32 2.12 34.80 10.34
CA MET A 32 3.40 34.10 10.23
C MET A 32 4.62 35.02 10.51
N PRO A 33 5.60 34.60 11.34
CA PRO A 33 6.85 35.34 11.60
C PRO A 33 7.64 35.74 10.33
N GLU A 34 8.25 36.93 10.35
CA GLU A 34 8.95 37.56 9.22
C GLU A 34 10.09 36.69 8.63
N ALA A 35 10.86 36.01 9.48
CA ALA A 35 11.94 35.13 9.05
C ALA A 35 11.45 33.88 8.27
N GLN A 36 10.23 33.40 8.55
CA GLN A 36 9.62 32.30 7.80
C GLN A 36 9.13 32.79 6.44
N ARG A 37 8.56 34.01 6.40
CA ARG A 37 8.08 34.65 5.17
C ARG A 37 9.22 34.85 4.17
N GLU A 38 10.39 35.31 4.60
CA GLU A 38 11.55 35.49 3.71
C GLU A 38 12.04 34.18 3.06
N ILE A 39 12.04 33.06 3.80
CA ILE A 39 12.47 31.75 3.28
C ILE A 39 11.45 31.22 2.27
N ILE A 40 10.15 31.42 2.56
CA ILE A 40 9.04 31.01 1.70
C ILE A 40 9.03 31.84 0.41
N ASP A 41 9.17 33.15 0.50
CA ASP A 41 9.20 34.05 -0.65
C ASP A 41 10.37 33.71 -1.58
N ARG A 42 11.54 33.38 -1.02
CA ARG A 42 12.70 32.96 -1.82
C ARG A 42 12.49 31.61 -2.51
N ALA A 43 11.87 30.63 -1.82
CA ALA A 43 11.56 29.33 -2.42
C ALA A 43 10.55 29.47 -3.58
N LEU A 44 9.54 30.34 -3.42
CA LEU A 44 8.56 30.65 -4.46
C LEU A 44 9.18 31.40 -5.65
N GLU A 45 10.15 32.29 -5.40
CA GLU A 45 10.87 32.99 -6.46
C GLU A 45 11.64 31.99 -7.35
N ILE A 46 12.36 31.03 -6.74
CA ILE A 46 13.09 30.00 -7.48
C ILE A 46 12.13 29.10 -8.26
N GLN A 47 10.99 28.72 -7.66
CA GLN A 47 9.97 27.93 -8.33
C GLN A 47 9.36 28.68 -9.53
N THR A 48 9.07 29.96 -9.39
CA THR A 48 8.56 30.81 -10.48
C THR A 48 9.58 30.91 -11.62
N GLN A 49 10.87 31.03 -11.30
CA GLN A 49 11.95 31.01 -12.29
C GLN A 49 12.04 29.67 -13.04
N TRP A 50 11.78 28.54 -12.36
CA TRP A 50 11.72 27.23 -13.02
C TRP A 50 10.54 27.12 -13.98
N GLU A 51 9.36 27.61 -13.58
CA GLU A 51 8.18 27.64 -14.42
C GLU A 51 8.40 28.49 -15.68
N ASP A 52 8.99 29.68 -15.52
CA ASP A 52 9.37 30.56 -16.63
C ASP A 52 10.42 29.93 -17.57
N ASN A 53 11.32 29.10 -17.01
CA ASN A 53 12.34 28.36 -17.75
C ASN A 53 11.89 26.96 -18.22
N HIS A 54 10.58 26.72 -18.33
CA HIS A 54 10.00 25.46 -18.83
C HIS A 54 10.47 24.21 -18.05
N GLY A 55 10.65 24.35 -16.74
CA GLY A 55 11.10 23.29 -15.84
C GLY A 55 12.60 23.01 -15.88
N GLN A 56 13.41 23.86 -16.52
CA GLN A 56 14.87 23.73 -16.49
C GLN A 56 15.46 24.60 -15.38
N ALA A 57 15.99 23.94 -14.35
CA ALA A 57 16.76 24.56 -13.28
C ALA A 57 18.27 24.38 -13.51
N THR A 58 19.06 25.40 -13.19
CA THR A 58 20.50 25.20 -13.03
C THR A 58 20.78 24.38 -11.76
N LEU A 59 21.95 23.72 -11.70
CA LEU A 59 22.34 22.92 -10.53
C LEU A 59 22.38 23.78 -9.25
N ASP A 60 22.82 25.03 -9.36
CA ASP A 60 22.90 25.96 -8.22
C ASP A 60 21.50 26.35 -7.71
N GLU A 61 20.54 26.60 -8.60
CA GLU A 61 19.13 26.89 -8.23
C GLU A 61 18.45 25.66 -7.60
N ALA A 62 18.72 24.46 -8.13
CA ALA A 62 18.24 23.21 -7.55
C ALA A 62 18.80 23.01 -6.13
N MET A 63 20.10 23.22 -5.94
CA MET A 63 20.74 23.12 -4.63
C MET A 63 20.22 24.18 -3.63
N GLU A 64 20.01 25.42 -4.07
CA GLU A 64 19.44 26.49 -3.24
C GLU A 64 18.01 26.15 -2.81
N TYR A 65 17.16 25.71 -3.74
CA TYR A 65 15.79 25.30 -3.46
C TYR A 65 15.73 24.14 -2.45
N TRP A 66 16.56 23.11 -2.63
CA TRP A 66 16.62 21.98 -1.69
C TRP A 66 17.13 22.41 -0.31
N GLY A 67 18.08 23.33 -0.24
CA GLY A 67 18.55 23.91 1.02
C GLY A 67 17.45 24.70 1.76
N LEU A 68 16.66 25.50 1.04
CA LEU A 68 15.52 26.23 1.62
C LEU A 68 14.41 25.27 2.08
N ARG A 69 14.13 24.23 1.30
CA ARG A 69 13.18 23.16 1.67
C ARG A 69 13.61 22.46 2.96
N ASP A 70 14.87 22.07 3.06
CA ASP A 70 15.39 21.40 4.24
C ASP A 70 15.32 22.30 5.47
N ARG A 71 15.58 23.61 5.33
CA ARG A 71 15.39 24.57 6.43
C ARG A 71 13.93 24.71 6.84
N LEU A 72 12.99 24.82 5.89
CA LEU A 72 11.55 24.88 6.20
C LEU A 72 11.06 23.62 6.93
N ARG A 73 11.58 22.45 6.55
CA ARG A 73 11.27 21.18 7.19
C ARG A 73 11.87 21.07 8.59
N HIS A 74 13.16 21.38 8.75
CA HIS A 74 13.87 21.12 10.01
C HIS A 74 13.77 22.25 11.04
N GLU A 75 13.69 23.51 10.61
CA GLU A 75 13.63 24.67 11.52
C GLU A 75 12.18 25.05 11.89
N TYR A 76 11.20 24.79 11.02
CA TYR A 76 9.85 25.35 11.17
C TYR A 76 8.69 24.35 11.03
N ASP A 77 8.94 23.10 10.61
CA ASP A 77 7.90 22.07 10.39
C ASP A 77 6.81 22.49 9.38
N LEU A 78 7.17 23.31 8.38
CA LEU A 78 6.23 23.94 7.44
C LEU A 78 6.12 23.27 6.06
N TRP A 79 6.73 22.08 5.87
CA TRP A 79 6.77 21.41 4.56
C TRP A 79 6.23 19.97 4.61
N ASN A 80 5.07 19.72 4.00
CA ASN A 80 4.35 18.43 4.06
C ASN A 80 4.55 17.52 2.82
N GLY A 81 5.57 17.79 2.00
CA GLY A 81 5.90 16.94 0.86
C GLY A 81 5.09 17.18 -0.42
N HIS A 82 4.14 18.14 -0.41
CA HIS A 82 3.35 18.50 -1.60
C HIS A 82 3.39 19.99 -1.98
N GLY A 83 4.22 20.81 -1.31
CA GLY A 83 4.36 22.24 -1.56
C GLY A 83 4.27 23.06 -0.27
N LEU A 84 4.42 24.38 -0.37
CA LEU A 84 4.23 25.32 0.74
C LEU A 84 2.76 25.35 1.17
N ILE A 85 2.53 25.47 2.47
CA ILE A 85 1.21 25.79 3.01
C ILE A 85 0.81 27.17 2.48
N GLN A 86 -0.11 27.22 1.51
CA GLN A 86 -0.90 28.40 1.19
C GLN A 86 -2.35 27.96 1.02
N ASP A 87 -3.14 28.19 2.07
CA ASP A 87 -4.59 28.43 1.97
C ASP A 87 -5.06 29.14 3.26
N ALA A 88 -4.52 30.33 3.50
CA ALA A 88 -5.12 31.40 4.28
C ALA A 88 -4.22 32.64 4.15
N GLU A 89 -4.81 33.83 4.06
CA GLU A 89 -4.12 35.13 4.16
C GLU A 89 -3.44 35.69 2.90
N ARG A 90 -4.17 35.75 1.78
CA ARG A 90 -3.92 36.77 0.76
C ARG A 90 -5.18 37.55 0.42
N GLU A 91 -5.68 38.29 1.40
CA GLU A 91 -6.51 39.48 1.16
C GLU A 91 -5.71 40.71 1.62
N GLU A 92 -5.00 41.32 0.68
CA GLU A 92 -4.29 42.59 0.89
C GLU A 92 -5.30 43.72 1.11
N ALA A 93 -5.16 44.35 2.27
CA ALA A 93 -5.55 45.73 2.50
C ALA A 93 -4.62 46.66 1.72
N GLU A 94 -4.85 46.83 0.42
CA GLU A 94 -4.29 47.95 -0.35
C GLU A 94 -5.34 49.04 -0.58
N ALA A 95 -5.04 50.24 -0.07
CA ALA A 95 -5.82 51.44 -0.30
C ALA A 95 -5.77 51.82 -1.80
N GLN A 96 -6.89 51.67 -2.50
CA GLN A 96 -7.03 52.10 -3.90
C GLN A 96 -6.88 53.63 -4.03
N PRO A 97 -6.05 54.13 -4.97
CA PRO A 97 -6.10 55.52 -5.41
C PRO A 97 -7.38 55.76 -6.25
N PRO A 98 -7.94 56.98 -6.25
CA PRO A 98 -9.23 57.24 -6.86
C PRO A 98 -9.06 57.34 -8.37
N GLY A 99 -9.64 56.43 -9.17
CA GLY A 99 -9.67 56.68 -10.62
C GLY A 99 -9.99 55.56 -11.61
N PHE A 100 -10.42 54.35 -11.22
CA PHE A 100 -10.86 53.34 -12.20
C PHE A 100 -12.33 52.93 -12.00
N PRO A 101 -13.12 52.78 -13.08
CA PRO A 101 -14.49 52.29 -13.00
C PRO A 101 -14.49 50.84 -12.48
N PRO A 102 -15.53 50.42 -11.74
CA PRO A 102 -15.57 49.09 -11.15
C PRO A 102 -15.48 48.02 -12.25
N ARG A 103 -14.56 47.07 -12.07
CA ARG A 103 -14.62 45.78 -12.77
C ARG A 103 -16.01 45.20 -12.55
N ALA A 104 -16.67 44.79 -13.63
CA ALA A 104 -17.94 44.07 -13.54
C ALA A 104 -17.70 42.84 -12.65
N SER A 105 -18.24 42.86 -11.44
CA SER A 105 -18.33 41.68 -10.59
C SER A 105 -19.13 40.65 -11.39
N GLU A 106 -18.55 39.48 -11.61
CA GLU A 106 -19.31 38.34 -12.10
C GLU A 106 -20.56 38.18 -11.22
N PRO A 107 -21.74 37.91 -11.80
CA PRO A 107 -22.96 37.77 -11.02
C PRO A 107 -22.73 36.66 -9.99
N PRO A 108 -23.12 36.85 -8.71
CA PRO A 108 -22.96 35.83 -7.69
C PRO A 108 -23.65 34.55 -8.19
N VAL A 109 -22.89 33.46 -8.22
CA VAL A 109 -23.43 32.13 -8.55
C VAL A 109 -24.66 31.93 -7.67
N SER A 110 -25.82 31.75 -8.29
CA SER A 110 -27.08 31.79 -7.55
C SER A 110 -27.09 30.71 -6.46
N ILE A 111 -27.53 31.06 -5.25
CA ILE A 111 -27.68 30.15 -4.09
C ILE A 111 -28.35 28.81 -4.45
N PRO A 112 -29.35 28.74 -5.37
CA PRO A 112 -29.91 27.47 -5.83
C PRO A 112 -28.91 26.53 -6.53
N VAL A 113 -27.96 27.06 -7.31
CA VAL A 113 -26.91 26.27 -7.99
C VAL A 113 -25.94 25.67 -6.97
N GLN A 114 -25.56 26.45 -5.95
CA GLN A 114 -24.71 25.96 -4.86
C GLN A 114 -25.40 24.87 -4.03
N ARG A 115 -26.70 25.01 -3.75
CA ARG A 115 -27.47 23.98 -3.04
C ARG A 115 -27.65 22.70 -3.85
N ALA A 116 -27.88 22.81 -5.15
CA ALA A 116 -28.00 21.64 -6.02
C ALA A 116 -26.67 20.87 -6.10
N ALA A 117 -25.54 21.58 -6.23
CA ALA A 117 -24.21 20.98 -6.19
C ALA A 117 -23.91 20.32 -4.84
N ALA A 118 -24.23 20.99 -3.72
CA ALA A 118 -24.05 20.41 -2.39
C ALA A 118 -24.90 19.16 -2.16
N GLN A 119 -26.16 19.15 -2.63
CA GLN A 119 -27.02 17.97 -2.53
C GLN A 119 -26.50 16.81 -3.38
N GLN A 120 -26.01 17.09 -4.59
CA GLN A 120 -25.41 16.06 -5.44
C GLN A 120 -24.21 15.40 -4.75
N VAL A 121 -23.33 16.18 -4.13
CA VAL A 121 -22.17 15.64 -3.37
C VAL A 121 -22.65 14.78 -2.19
N LEU A 122 -23.69 15.21 -1.46
CA LEU A 122 -24.23 14.42 -0.35
C LEU A 122 -24.87 13.11 -0.81
N ASP A 123 -25.57 13.13 -1.95
CA ASP A 123 -26.19 11.93 -2.53
C ASP A 123 -25.11 10.95 -2.99
N GLU A 124 -24.05 11.44 -3.66
CA GLU A 124 -22.89 10.65 -4.07
C GLU A 124 -22.20 10.01 -2.85
N VAL A 125 -21.90 10.78 -1.80
CA VAL A 125 -21.28 10.26 -0.55
C VAL A 125 -22.17 9.20 0.13
N LEU A 126 -23.49 9.40 0.12
CA LEU A 126 -24.41 8.42 0.70
C LEU A 126 -24.44 7.11 -0.10
N GLU A 127 -24.45 7.18 -1.43
CA GLU A 127 -24.36 6.01 -2.30
C GLU A 127 -23.04 5.24 -2.08
N GLU A 128 -21.92 5.96 -1.93
CA GLU A 128 -20.62 5.35 -1.62
C GLU A 128 -20.61 4.66 -0.26
N HIS A 129 -21.15 5.32 0.78
CA HIS A 129 -21.27 4.73 2.11
C HIS A 129 -22.13 3.46 2.11
N GLN A 130 -23.26 3.46 1.39
CA GLN A 130 -24.12 2.29 1.26
C GLN A 130 -23.44 1.14 0.51
N ALA A 131 -22.68 1.44 -0.54
CA ALA A 131 -21.92 0.45 -1.28
C ALA A 131 -20.82 -0.19 -0.41
N ALA A 132 -20.07 0.62 0.34
CA ALA A 132 -19.05 0.14 1.28
C ALA A 132 -19.66 -0.74 2.38
N ALA A 133 -20.78 -0.30 2.97
CA ALA A 133 -21.49 -1.08 3.99
C ALA A 133 -22.00 -2.44 3.44
N ALA A 134 -22.51 -2.46 2.20
CA ALA A 134 -22.95 -3.69 1.56
C ALA A 134 -21.78 -4.65 1.29
N LEU A 135 -20.64 -4.13 0.84
CA LEU A 135 -19.41 -4.91 0.65
C LEU A 135 -18.88 -5.48 1.97
N ALA A 136 -18.91 -4.70 3.05
CA ALA A 136 -18.53 -5.17 4.38
C ALA A 136 -19.45 -6.28 4.92
N VAL A 137 -20.75 -6.22 4.63
CA VAL A 137 -21.68 -7.33 4.93
C VAL A 137 -21.36 -8.54 4.05
N GLN A 138 -21.15 -8.35 2.76
CA GLN A 138 -20.83 -9.43 1.83
C GLN A 138 -19.51 -10.12 2.19
N ALA A 139 -18.49 -9.37 2.63
CA ALA A 139 -17.22 -9.90 3.11
C ALA A 139 -17.39 -10.79 4.34
N ARG A 140 -18.29 -10.40 5.26
CA ARG A 140 -18.69 -11.22 6.42
C ARG A 140 -19.41 -12.49 6.01
N ASP A 141 -20.44 -12.37 5.18
CA ASP A 141 -21.30 -13.50 4.78
C ASP A 141 -20.59 -14.53 3.89
N ARG A 142 -19.60 -14.10 3.11
CA ARG A 142 -18.81 -14.98 2.25
C ARG A 142 -17.70 -15.72 2.98
N TRP A 143 -17.37 -15.30 4.21
CA TRP A 143 -16.39 -16.03 4.98
C TRP A 143 -16.95 -17.38 5.39
N PRO A 144 -16.24 -18.49 5.17
CA PRO A 144 -16.74 -19.80 5.57
C PRO A 144 -16.90 -19.88 7.10
N ASP A 145 -18.14 -20.09 7.57
CA ASP A 145 -18.49 -20.24 9.01
C ASP A 145 -17.68 -21.35 9.70
N ASN A 146 -17.22 -22.34 8.94
CA ASN A 146 -16.25 -23.34 9.35
C ASN A 146 -15.21 -23.42 8.24
N SER A 147 -14.01 -22.87 8.44
CA SER A 147 -12.90 -23.24 7.57
C SER A 147 -12.74 -24.76 7.72
N GLU A 148 -12.91 -25.51 6.62
CA GLU A 148 -12.70 -26.98 6.63
C GLU A 148 -11.24 -27.37 6.99
N ALA A 149 -10.38 -26.37 7.20
CA ALA A 149 -9.04 -26.49 7.74
C ALA A 149 -8.83 -25.48 8.87
N SER A 150 -8.53 -25.97 10.06
CA SER A 150 -7.95 -25.18 11.16
C SER A 150 -6.65 -25.86 11.54
N PHE A 151 -5.53 -25.18 11.37
CA PHE A 151 -4.22 -25.68 11.79
C PHE A 151 -4.08 -25.66 13.31
N VAL A 152 -4.81 -24.81 14.03
CA VAL A 152 -4.84 -24.86 15.50
C VAL A 152 -5.47 -26.18 15.96
N GLN A 153 -6.60 -26.58 15.37
CA GLN A 153 -7.32 -27.81 15.73
C GLN A 153 -6.70 -29.07 15.12
N ASP A 154 -6.09 -28.96 13.93
CA ASP A 154 -5.44 -30.04 13.18
C ASP A 154 -3.96 -29.72 12.96
N PHE A 155 -3.17 -29.90 14.02
CA PHE A 155 -1.71 -29.72 13.96
C PHE A 155 -1.04 -30.69 12.98
N GLU A 156 -1.61 -31.89 12.79
CA GLU A 156 -1.08 -32.89 11.87
C GLU A 156 -1.15 -32.40 10.42
N ALA A 157 -2.29 -31.82 10.00
CA ALA A 157 -2.40 -31.21 8.68
C ALA A 157 -1.39 -30.08 8.45
N PHE A 158 -1.12 -29.26 9.47
CA PHE A 158 -0.06 -28.24 9.40
C PHE A 158 1.32 -28.88 9.24
N ARG A 159 1.64 -29.88 10.08
CA ARG A 159 2.96 -30.54 10.08
C ARG A 159 3.24 -31.22 8.75
N GLU A 160 2.26 -31.92 8.17
CA GLU A 160 2.40 -32.56 6.87
C GLU A 160 2.80 -31.57 5.77
N ILE A 161 2.17 -30.39 5.75
CA ILE A 161 2.47 -29.34 4.76
C ILE A 161 3.85 -28.73 5.02
N HIS A 162 4.14 -28.41 6.29
CA HIS A 162 5.42 -27.85 6.70
C HIS A 162 6.59 -28.76 6.30
N ASP A 163 6.48 -30.06 6.62
CA ASP A 163 7.53 -31.04 6.33
C ASP A 163 7.65 -31.31 4.83
N ALA A 164 6.52 -31.32 4.09
CA ALA A 164 6.54 -31.45 2.63
C ALA A 164 7.25 -30.28 1.95
N ALA A 165 7.00 -29.04 2.38
CA ALA A 165 7.67 -27.85 1.85
C ALA A 165 9.18 -27.91 2.11
N TRP A 166 9.59 -28.32 3.31
CA TRP A 166 11.00 -28.51 3.65
C TRP A 166 11.68 -29.58 2.79
N ASN A 167 11.01 -30.71 2.56
CA ASN A 167 11.56 -31.78 1.74
C ASN A 167 11.73 -31.34 0.27
N ARG A 168 10.74 -30.63 -0.29
CA ARG A 168 10.84 -30.06 -1.65
C ARG A 168 12.02 -29.11 -1.78
N GLU A 169 12.19 -28.20 -0.82
CA GLU A 169 13.33 -27.28 -0.79
C GLU A 169 14.67 -28.05 -0.78
N PHE A 170 14.77 -29.07 0.08
CA PHE A 170 15.97 -29.91 0.16
C PHE A 170 16.25 -30.67 -1.15
N GLU A 171 15.21 -31.03 -1.88
CA GLU A 171 15.29 -31.71 -3.19
C GLU A 171 15.49 -30.73 -4.36
N GLY A 172 15.48 -29.42 -4.12
CA GLY A 172 15.59 -28.38 -5.15
C GLY A 172 14.32 -28.22 -6.00
N GLU A 173 13.17 -28.62 -5.46
CA GLU A 173 11.85 -28.46 -6.07
C GLU A 173 11.16 -27.18 -5.60
N GLU A 174 10.10 -26.77 -6.30
CA GLU A 174 9.25 -25.65 -5.89
C GLU A 174 8.53 -25.96 -4.57
N ALA A 175 9.02 -25.37 -3.49
CA ALA A 175 8.53 -25.65 -2.14
C ALA A 175 7.18 -24.98 -1.85
N VAL A 176 7.00 -23.74 -2.30
CA VAL A 176 5.76 -22.96 -2.14
C VAL A 176 4.84 -23.23 -3.35
N PRO A 177 3.62 -23.74 -3.13
CA PRO A 177 2.67 -23.96 -4.23
C PRO A 177 2.31 -22.66 -4.95
N TYR A 178 2.22 -22.71 -6.28
CA TYR A 178 1.68 -21.63 -7.11
C TYR A 178 0.35 -22.02 -7.74
N MET A 179 -0.64 -21.14 -7.64
CA MET A 179 -2.01 -21.42 -8.09
C MET A 179 -2.43 -20.43 -9.17
N LEU A 180 -3.05 -20.92 -10.25
CA LEU A 180 -3.63 -20.07 -11.29
C LEU A 180 -5.14 -19.86 -11.07
N GLU A 181 -5.83 -20.79 -10.42
CA GLU A 181 -7.28 -20.74 -10.26
C GLU A 181 -7.68 -20.58 -8.79
N ASN A 182 -8.43 -19.52 -8.50
CA ASN A 182 -8.91 -19.18 -7.16
C ASN A 182 -7.75 -19.20 -6.15
N ALA A 183 -6.67 -18.49 -6.50
CA ALA A 183 -5.45 -18.48 -5.72
C ALA A 183 -5.62 -17.78 -4.38
N THR A 184 -6.56 -16.82 -4.29
CA THR A 184 -6.85 -16.03 -3.10
C THR A 184 -8.06 -16.52 -2.30
N GLY A 185 -8.73 -17.59 -2.73
CA GLY A 185 -9.95 -18.05 -2.08
C GLY A 185 -11.12 -17.07 -2.25
N GLY A 186 -11.07 -16.21 -3.28
CA GLY A 186 -12.09 -15.19 -3.56
C GLY A 186 -11.82 -13.82 -2.94
N LEU A 187 -10.79 -13.67 -2.09
CA LEU A 187 -10.48 -12.41 -1.42
C LEU A 187 -10.16 -11.28 -2.39
N GLY A 188 -9.37 -11.56 -3.43
CA GLY A 188 -8.98 -10.62 -4.47
C GLY A 188 -9.87 -10.66 -5.72
N SER A 189 -11.08 -11.19 -5.63
CA SER A 189 -11.96 -11.33 -6.80
C SER A 189 -12.62 -10.00 -7.18
N ARG A 190 -13.02 -9.86 -8.46
CA ARG A 190 -13.84 -8.69 -8.87
C ARG A 190 -15.14 -8.60 -8.10
N GLU A 191 -15.70 -9.75 -7.71
CA GLU A 191 -16.94 -9.80 -6.93
C GLU A 191 -16.77 -9.35 -5.48
N SER A 192 -15.58 -9.47 -4.88
CA SER A 192 -15.31 -8.89 -3.57
C SER A 192 -15.07 -7.38 -3.65
N GLY A 193 -14.88 -6.84 -4.85
CA GLY A 193 -14.49 -5.46 -5.10
C GLY A 193 -13.03 -5.15 -4.74
N ARG A 194 -12.32 -6.07 -4.08
CA ARG A 194 -10.99 -5.83 -3.53
C ARG A 194 -9.90 -6.17 -4.54
N GLY A 195 -9.52 -5.18 -5.34
CA GLY A 195 -8.31 -5.24 -6.16
C GLY A 195 -7.04 -5.16 -5.31
N PHE A 196 -5.94 -5.66 -5.87
CA PHE A 196 -4.61 -5.53 -5.28
C PHE A 196 -3.60 -5.02 -6.32
N GLY A 197 -2.49 -4.46 -5.87
CA GLY A 197 -1.37 -4.00 -6.69
C GLY A 197 -0.05 -4.53 -6.15
N LEU A 198 0.96 -4.58 -7.00
CA LEU A 198 2.30 -5.06 -6.70
C LEU A 198 3.32 -4.02 -7.15
N GLU A 199 4.30 -3.77 -6.30
CA GLU A 199 5.57 -3.12 -6.65
C GLU A 199 6.69 -4.13 -6.36
N LEU A 200 7.40 -4.54 -7.41
CA LEU A 200 8.43 -5.58 -7.35
C LEU A 200 9.79 -4.93 -7.59
N GLU A 201 10.49 -4.62 -6.51
CA GLU A 201 11.88 -4.16 -6.60
C GLU A 201 12.80 -5.33 -6.96
N PHE A 202 13.77 -5.09 -7.83
CA PHE A 202 14.78 -6.07 -8.20
C PHE A 202 16.16 -5.43 -8.40
N VAL A 203 17.20 -6.22 -8.18
CA VAL A 203 18.59 -5.91 -8.51
C VAL A 203 19.01 -6.67 -9.77
N THR A 204 20.08 -6.25 -10.43
CA THR A 204 20.67 -6.98 -11.57
C THR A 204 22.12 -7.32 -11.30
N ASP A 205 22.57 -8.49 -11.74
CA ASP A 205 23.98 -8.85 -11.75
C ASP A 205 24.69 -8.13 -12.91
N GLY A 206 25.63 -7.22 -12.62
CA GLY A 206 26.39 -6.53 -13.66
C GLY A 206 26.97 -5.20 -13.20
N ASP A 207 27.86 -4.61 -14.01
CA ASP A 207 28.23 -3.21 -13.83
C ASP A 207 27.14 -2.26 -14.38
N TRP A 208 27.38 -0.95 -14.32
CA TRP A 208 26.40 0.05 -14.77
C TRP A 208 26.01 -0.08 -16.25
N GLU A 209 26.96 -0.46 -17.13
CA GLU A 209 26.67 -0.60 -18.56
C GLU A 209 25.81 -1.86 -18.81
N ASP A 210 26.15 -2.96 -18.13
CA ASP A 210 25.39 -4.22 -18.15
C ASP A 210 23.98 -4.03 -17.58
N GLN A 211 23.83 -3.30 -16.47
CA GLN A 211 22.54 -2.96 -15.86
C GLN A 211 21.67 -2.17 -16.83
N GLY A 212 22.23 -1.16 -17.50
CA GLY A 212 21.50 -0.38 -18.49
C GLY A 212 21.00 -1.23 -19.67
N GLU A 213 21.77 -2.24 -20.09
CA GLU A 213 21.34 -3.21 -21.11
C GLU A 213 20.24 -4.14 -20.60
N ALA A 214 20.40 -4.68 -19.39
CA ALA A 214 19.41 -5.53 -18.74
C ALA A 214 18.05 -4.83 -18.59
N LEU A 215 18.03 -3.58 -18.11
CA LEU A 215 16.79 -2.80 -17.96
C LEU A 215 16.10 -2.52 -19.30
N ARG A 216 16.87 -2.18 -20.35
CA ARG A 216 16.32 -2.04 -21.71
C ARG A 216 15.77 -3.36 -22.24
N ALA A 217 16.41 -4.48 -21.92
CA ALA A 217 15.95 -5.80 -22.32
C ALA A 217 14.66 -6.21 -21.60
N ILE A 218 14.58 -5.99 -20.29
CA ILE A 218 13.38 -6.22 -19.48
C ILE A 218 12.20 -5.39 -20.02
N ALA A 219 12.39 -4.09 -20.23
CA ALA A 219 11.32 -3.22 -20.74
C ALA A 219 10.79 -3.68 -22.10
N ARG A 220 11.69 -4.06 -23.02
CA ARG A 220 11.31 -4.59 -24.33
C ARG A 220 10.56 -5.92 -24.21
N ASP A 221 11.04 -6.86 -23.42
CA ASP A 221 10.41 -8.17 -23.27
C ASP A 221 9.03 -8.07 -22.59
N LEU A 222 8.85 -7.14 -21.64
CA LEU A 222 7.53 -6.83 -21.05
C LEU A 222 6.55 -6.32 -22.12
N HIS A 223 7.02 -5.44 -23.01
CA HIS A 223 6.22 -4.94 -24.12
C HIS A 223 5.87 -6.03 -25.13
N GLU A 224 6.86 -6.84 -25.53
CA GLU A 224 6.69 -7.96 -26.47
C GLU A 224 5.75 -9.04 -25.93
N ALA A 225 5.77 -9.28 -24.61
CA ALA A 225 4.82 -10.16 -23.92
C ALA A 225 3.39 -9.57 -23.82
N GLY A 226 3.19 -8.31 -24.22
CA GLY A 226 1.91 -7.61 -24.11
C GLY A 226 1.54 -7.20 -22.68
N LEU A 227 2.51 -7.20 -21.76
CA LEU A 227 2.34 -6.83 -20.34
C LEU A 227 2.51 -5.33 -20.12
N ALA A 228 3.33 -4.66 -20.93
CA ALA A 228 3.55 -3.21 -20.90
C ALA A 228 3.15 -2.55 -22.22
N ARG A 229 2.62 -1.32 -22.15
CA ARG A 229 2.30 -0.52 -23.34
C ARG A 229 3.54 0.01 -24.04
N ASP A 230 4.61 0.19 -23.27
CA ASP A 230 5.84 0.82 -23.70
C ASP A 230 7.02 -0.09 -23.43
N ASN A 231 8.09 0.11 -24.18
CA ASN A 231 9.30 -0.72 -24.17
C ASN A 231 10.51 0.00 -23.53
N TYR A 232 10.25 0.99 -22.68
CA TYR A 232 11.26 1.78 -21.98
C TYR A 232 10.93 1.89 -20.49
N MET A 233 11.95 2.23 -19.70
CA MET A 233 11.81 2.50 -18.27
C MET A 233 11.29 3.92 -18.04
N TYR A 234 10.33 4.05 -17.14
CA TYR A 234 9.78 5.33 -16.70
C TYR A 234 10.58 5.91 -15.53
N GLY A 235 10.49 7.22 -15.32
CA GLY A 235 11.00 7.83 -14.10
C GLY A 235 10.20 7.43 -12.86
N TYR A 236 10.79 7.63 -11.69
CA TYR A 236 10.20 7.32 -10.39
C TYR A 236 8.75 7.82 -10.21
N HIS A 237 7.85 6.93 -9.76
CA HIS A 237 6.42 7.17 -9.50
C HIS A 237 5.57 7.58 -10.72
N SER A 238 5.91 7.10 -11.92
CA SER A 238 5.19 7.47 -13.13
C SER A 238 3.74 6.93 -13.17
N GLN A 239 3.51 5.73 -12.65
CA GLN A 239 2.19 5.08 -12.63
C GLN A 239 1.24 5.86 -11.73
N ARG A 240 1.72 6.26 -10.54
CA ARG A 240 0.96 7.11 -9.61
C ARG A 240 0.49 8.40 -10.27
N ASN A 241 1.36 9.04 -11.05
CA ASN A 241 1.03 10.30 -11.74
C ASN A 241 0.07 10.12 -12.93
N ALA A 242 0.11 8.97 -13.59
CA ALA A 242 -0.76 8.66 -14.73
C ALA A 242 -2.15 8.17 -14.33
N GLY A 243 -2.32 7.74 -13.07
CA GLY A 243 -3.52 7.10 -12.56
C GLY A 243 -3.50 5.58 -12.80
N TYR A 244 -3.98 4.84 -11.82
CA TYR A 244 -4.03 3.37 -11.87
C TYR A 244 -5.19 2.88 -12.78
N THR A 245 -4.97 1.73 -13.42
CA THR A 245 -5.92 1.05 -14.30
C THR A 245 -5.83 -0.46 -14.07
N ASP A 246 -6.88 -1.22 -14.37
CA ASP A 246 -6.88 -2.68 -14.34
C ASP A 246 -6.58 -3.32 -15.71
N ALA A 247 -6.10 -2.52 -16.68
CA ALA A 247 -5.71 -3.03 -17.99
C ALA A 247 -4.51 -3.98 -17.87
N ALA A 248 -4.65 -5.21 -18.36
CA ALA A 248 -3.64 -6.26 -18.26
C ALA A 248 -2.27 -5.90 -18.88
N ASN A 249 -2.24 -4.93 -19.80
CA ASN A 249 -1.03 -4.44 -20.47
C ASN A 249 -0.45 -3.16 -19.86
N ALA A 250 -0.83 -2.81 -18.62
CA ALA A 250 -0.40 -1.58 -17.95
C ALA A 250 0.62 -1.81 -16.82
N TRP A 251 1.40 -2.91 -16.89
CA TRP A 251 2.61 -3.05 -16.10
C TRP A 251 3.65 -2.02 -16.56
N ARG A 252 4.45 -1.51 -15.62
CA ARG A 252 5.53 -0.56 -15.90
C ARG A 252 6.82 -0.98 -15.24
N LEU A 253 7.93 -0.71 -15.93
CA LEU A 253 9.26 -0.66 -15.34
C LEU A 253 9.54 0.80 -14.98
N GLU A 254 9.83 1.07 -13.72
CA GLU A 254 10.16 2.39 -13.18
C GLU A 254 11.58 2.42 -12.59
N GLU A 255 12.20 3.60 -12.64
CA GLU A 255 13.41 3.89 -11.89
C GLU A 255 13.13 3.85 -10.39
N ASP A 256 14.01 3.21 -9.64
CA ASP A 256 14.06 3.29 -8.19
C ASP A 256 15.46 3.74 -7.75
N CYS A 257 15.56 4.54 -6.68
CA CYS A 257 16.84 5.11 -6.25
C CYS A 257 17.66 4.19 -5.33
N THR A 258 17.09 3.07 -4.90
CA THR A 258 17.69 2.11 -3.96
C THR A 258 18.06 0.78 -4.62
N VAL A 259 17.41 0.42 -5.73
CA VAL A 259 17.63 -0.83 -6.47
C VAL A 259 17.85 -0.61 -7.98
N ALA A 260 17.97 -1.68 -8.76
CA ALA A 260 18.18 -1.55 -10.20
C ALA A 260 16.94 -1.06 -10.95
N GLY A 261 15.75 -1.46 -10.50
CA GLY A 261 14.47 -0.98 -11.00
C GLY A 261 13.30 -1.60 -10.23
N GLU A 262 12.11 -1.07 -10.49
CA GLU A 262 10.86 -1.53 -9.89
C GLU A 262 9.84 -1.87 -10.98
N ILE A 263 9.18 -3.03 -10.87
CA ILE A 263 8.02 -3.35 -11.70
C ILE A 263 6.74 -3.03 -10.94
N VAL A 264 5.95 -2.10 -11.47
CA VAL A 264 4.65 -1.70 -10.89
C VAL A 264 3.51 -2.30 -11.70
N SER A 265 2.58 -2.97 -11.00
CA SER A 265 1.44 -3.62 -11.64
C SER A 265 0.28 -2.67 -11.96
N PRO A 266 -0.64 -3.04 -12.86
CA PRO A 266 -2.00 -2.51 -12.85
C PRO A 266 -2.76 -2.95 -11.58
N ILE A 267 -4.01 -2.53 -11.42
CA ILE A 267 -4.93 -3.12 -10.44
C ILE A 267 -5.22 -4.56 -10.89
N LEU A 268 -4.89 -5.50 -10.02
CA LEU A 268 -5.01 -6.93 -10.23
C LEU A 268 -6.21 -7.51 -9.49
N TYR A 269 -6.72 -8.62 -10.02
CA TYR A 269 -7.76 -9.45 -9.42
C TYR A 269 -7.37 -10.93 -9.53
N ASP A 270 -7.93 -11.78 -8.68
CA ASP A 270 -7.70 -13.23 -8.64
C ASP A 270 -8.28 -13.93 -9.88
N GLU A 271 -7.53 -13.85 -10.98
CA GLU A 271 -7.86 -14.40 -12.28
C GLU A 271 -6.64 -15.18 -12.81
N PRO A 272 -6.84 -16.28 -13.56
CA PRO A 272 -5.72 -17.05 -14.12
C PRO A 272 -4.75 -16.20 -14.95
N GLN A 273 -5.25 -15.19 -15.66
CA GLN A 273 -4.42 -14.28 -16.44
C GLN A 273 -3.53 -13.41 -15.56
N THR A 274 -4.02 -12.92 -14.42
CA THR A 274 -3.21 -12.14 -13.45
C THR A 274 -2.00 -12.94 -13.01
N TRP A 275 -2.22 -14.20 -12.63
CA TRP A 275 -1.15 -15.07 -12.16
C TRP A 275 -0.20 -15.46 -13.30
N GLN A 276 -0.71 -15.79 -14.48
CA GLN A 276 0.16 -16.00 -15.65
C GLN A 276 1.02 -14.77 -15.98
N ASN A 277 0.46 -13.57 -15.88
CA ASN A 277 1.17 -12.32 -16.09
C ASN A 277 2.27 -12.12 -15.04
N LEU A 278 1.96 -12.31 -13.75
CA LEU A 278 2.96 -12.24 -12.68
C LEU A 278 4.10 -13.24 -12.90
N ALA A 279 3.80 -14.50 -13.21
CA ALA A 279 4.82 -15.50 -13.50
C ALA A 279 5.70 -15.11 -14.70
N THR A 280 5.09 -14.51 -15.74
CA THR A 280 5.82 -14.01 -16.91
C THR A 280 6.72 -12.81 -16.56
N VAL A 281 6.24 -11.87 -15.74
CA VAL A 281 7.05 -10.74 -15.24
C VAL A 281 8.28 -11.26 -14.48
N CYS A 282 8.08 -12.15 -13.51
CA CYS A 282 9.17 -12.72 -12.72
C CYS A 282 10.17 -13.52 -13.58
N GLU A 283 9.69 -14.21 -14.62
CA GLU A 283 10.54 -14.92 -15.56
C GLU A 283 11.36 -13.97 -16.43
N ILE A 284 10.77 -12.88 -16.94
CA ILE A 284 11.48 -11.85 -17.71
C ILE A 284 12.59 -11.21 -16.86
N ILE A 285 12.29 -10.83 -15.60
CA ILE A 285 13.30 -10.27 -14.69
C ILE A 285 14.48 -11.24 -14.54
N ARG A 286 14.20 -12.51 -14.19
CA ARG A 286 15.24 -13.53 -13.99
C ARG A 286 16.06 -13.81 -15.25
N ARG A 287 15.41 -13.85 -16.41
CA ARG A 287 16.06 -14.12 -17.71
C ARG A 287 17.15 -13.09 -18.03
N HIS A 288 16.98 -11.85 -17.58
CA HIS A 288 17.92 -10.74 -17.79
C HIS A 288 18.82 -10.48 -16.58
N GLY A 289 19.05 -11.49 -15.74
CA GLY A 289 19.96 -11.40 -14.59
C GLY A 289 19.38 -10.65 -13.40
N GLY A 290 18.07 -10.42 -13.38
CA GLY A 290 17.38 -9.78 -12.27
C GLY A 290 17.10 -10.75 -11.12
N GLY A 291 17.24 -10.26 -9.89
CA GLY A 291 17.02 -11.02 -8.67
C GLY A 291 16.55 -10.14 -7.50
N ALA A 292 16.41 -10.76 -6.33
CA ALA A 292 16.03 -10.08 -5.09
C ALA A 292 17.07 -10.36 -4.01
N ASN A 293 17.42 -9.34 -3.23
CA ASN A 293 18.40 -9.39 -2.15
C ASN A 293 17.96 -8.51 -0.97
N GLU A 294 18.87 -8.25 -0.02
CA GLU A 294 18.62 -7.44 1.18
C GLU A 294 18.33 -5.95 0.91
N GLN A 295 18.40 -5.48 -0.35
CA GLN A 295 18.04 -4.12 -0.73
C GLN A 295 16.62 -4.03 -1.28
N THR A 296 16.07 -5.14 -1.77
CA THR A 296 14.77 -5.17 -2.46
C THR A 296 13.60 -5.36 -1.49
N GLY A 297 12.53 -4.60 -1.70
CA GLY A 297 11.21 -4.77 -1.11
C GLY A 297 10.18 -5.38 -2.08
N GLY A 298 9.10 -5.90 -1.53
CA GLY A 298 7.91 -6.32 -2.29
C GLY A 298 6.67 -5.64 -1.74
N HIS A 299 6.17 -4.59 -2.38
CA HIS A 299 5.02 -3.88 -1.83
C HIS A 299 3.72 -4.47 -2.37
N VAL A 300 2.80 -4.81 -1.45
CA VAL A 300 1.46 -5.27 -1.81
C VAL A 300 0.46 -4.19 -1.43
N HIS A 301 -0.21 -3.62 -2.43
CA HIS A 301 -1.29 -2.67 -2.22
C HIS A 301 -2.62 -3.42 -2.20
N VAL A 302 -3.45 -3.18 -1.21
CA VAL A 302 -4.76 -3.81 -1.07
C VAL A 302 -5.83 -2.73 -0.96
N GLY A 303 -6.81 -2.73 -1.86
CA GLY A 303 -7.92 -1.78 -1.79
C GLY A 303 -8.67 -1.89 -0.46
N LEU A 304 -9.00 -0.75 0.16
CA LEU A 304 -9.71 -0.62 1.44
C LEU A 304 -11.04 0.14 1.31
N HIS A 305 -11.58 0.22 0.10
CA HIS A 305 -12.84 0.91 -0.23
C HIS A 305 -14.04 0.51 0.65
N ASP A 306 -14.05 -0.67 1.24
CA ASP A 306 -15.10 -1.16 2.14
C ASP A 306 -14.85 -0.82 3.63
N TYR A 307 -13.73 -0.17 3.94
CA TYR A 307 -13.48 0.41 5.27
C TYR A 307 -14.20 1.74 5.44
N ASP A 308 -14.34 2.50 4.34
CA ASP A 308 -14.99 3.82 4.31
C ASP A 308 -14.48 4.73 5.45
N HIS A 309 -15.36 5.54 6.05
CA HIS A 309 -15.04 6.41 7.18
C HIS A 309 -14.98 5.66 8.52
N ASP A 310 -15.10 4.32 8.54
CA ASP A 310 -15.10 3.53 9.76
C ASP A 310 -13.67 3.29 10.28
N VAL A 311 -13.31 4.09 11.28
CA VAL A 311 -12.03 3.99 12.00
C VAL A 311 -11.86 2.62 12.65
N ALA A 312 -12.95 1.92 13.00
CA ALA A 312 -12.86 0.62 13.64
C ALA A 312 -12.28 -0.45 12.70
N ASN A 313 -12.55 -0.40 11.39
CA ASN A 313 -11.92 -1.28 10.40
C ASN A 313 -10.40 -1.06 10.33
N HIS A 314 -9.99 0.21 10.31
CA HIS A 314 -8.57 0.59 10.31
C HIS A 314 -7.86 0.16 11.59
N GLN A 315 -8.50 0.39 12.75
CA GLN A 315 -8.01 -0.06 14.04
C GLN A 315 -7.86 -1.58 14.08
N ARG A 316 -8.86 -2.35 13.61
CA ARG A 316 -8.81 -3.81 13.57
C ARG A 316 -7.67 -4.33 12.69
N LEU A 317 -7.43 -3.70 11.53
CA LEU A 317 -6.28 -4.04 10.69
C LEU A 317 -4.95 -3.82 11.41
N MET A 318 -4.83 -2.70 12.12
CA MET A 318 -3.63 -2.39 12.90
C MET A 318 -3.47 -3.30 14.12
N ASP A 319 -4.55 -3.67 14.80
CA ASP A 319 -4.51 -4.64 15.89
C ASP A 319 -4.11 -6.03 15.38
N LEU A 320 -4.66 -6.50 14.25
CA LEU A 320 -4.24 -7.73 13.57
C LEU A 320 -2.74 -7.72 13.28
N TYR A 321 -2.22 -6.61 12.75
CA TYR A 321 -0.78 -6.44 12.56
C TYR A 321 -0.02 -6.55 13.89
N ALA A 322 -0.43 -5.82 14.93
CA ALA A 322 0.30 -5.79 16.21
C ALA A 322 0.24 -7.12 16.98
N ASP A 323 -0.84 -7.89 16.80
CA ASP A 323 -1.01 -9.21 17.40
C ASP A 323 -0.09 -10.26 16.77
N HIS A 324 0.24 -10.07 15.49
CA HIS A 324 0.99 -11.04 14.69
C HIS A 324 2.28 -10.49 14.08
N GLU A 325 2.79 -9.36 14.59
CA GLU A 325 3.99 -8.66 14.08
C GLU A 325 5.18 -9.62 13.91
N ASP A 326 5.47 -10.43 14.91
CA ASP A 326 6.57 -11.40 14.86
C ASP A 326 6.39 -12.47 13.77
N VAL A 327 5.15 -12.95 13.56
CA VAL A 327 4.81 -13.91 12.50
C VAL A 327 4.93 -13.26 11.12
N LEU A 328 4.48 -12.01 11.00
CA LEU A 328 4.52 -11.24 9.76
C LEU A 328 5.96 -11.00 9.30
N PHE A 329 6.84 -10.52 10.19
CA PHE A 329 8.26 -10.33 9.85
C PHE A 329 8.97 -11.65 9.53
N ARG A 330 8.59 -12.77 10.18
CA ARG A 330 9.06 -14.08 9.76
C ARG A 330 8.60 -14.45 8.35
N LEU A 331 7.32 -14.25 8.02
CA LEU A 331 6.80 -14.56 6.68
C LEU A 331 7.39 -13.66 5.60
N ALA A 332 7.80 -12.45 5.97
CA ALA A 332 8.34 -11.47 5.04
C ALA A 332 9.80 -11.65 4.65
N ALA A 333 10.59 -12.27 5.51
CA ALA A 333 12.01 -12.42 5.26
C ALA A 333 12.28 -13.16 3.94
N ASN A 334 13.20 -12.62 3.16
CA ASN A 334 13.68 -13.26 1.94
C ASN A 334 14.45 -14.52 2.33
N ARG A 335 13.89 -15.69 2.01
CA ARG A 335 14.53 -16.98 2.31
C ARG A 335 15.93 -17.12 1.70
N ASN A 336 16.19 -16.43 0.59
CA ASN A 336 17.46 -16.46 -0.14
C ASN A 336 18.48 -15.44 0.39
N ALA A 337 18.08 -14.53 1.28
CA ALA A 337 19.01 -13.63 1.95
C ALA A 337 19.94 -14.43 2.87
N PRO A 338 21.16 -13.93 3.16
CA PRO A 338 22.03 -14.51 4.16
C PRO A 338 21.26 -14.75 5.47
N GLU A 339 21.37 -15.97 6.00
CA GLU A 339 20.69 -16.40 7.22
C GLU A 339 19.15 -16.32 7.21
N SER A 340 18.54 -16.03 6.05
CA SER A 340 17.10 -15.72 5.90
C SER A 340 16.65 -14.56 6.79
N GLU A 341 17.52 -13.57 6.94
CA GLU A 341 17.22 -12.30 7.61
C GLU A 341 16.34 -11.42 6.74
N HIS A 342 15.42 -10.71 7.40
CA HIS A 342 14.64 -9.63 6.79
C HIS A 342 15.58 -8.49 6.36
N ARG A 343 15.22 -7.73 5.33
CA ARG A 343 16.06 -6.63 4.76
C ARG A 343 16.49 -5.54 5.74
N GLY A 344 15.91 -5.54 6.94
CA GLY A 344 16.26 -4.65 8.05
C GLY A 344 15.21 -3.58 8.33
N LEU A 345 15.22 -3.06 9.55
CA LEU A 345 14.24 -2.08 10.03
C LEU A 345 14.47 -0.69 9.45
N GLN A 346 15.68 -0.39 8.95
CA GLN A 346 15.96 0.87 8.27
C GLN A 346 15.12 1.08 7.00
N TRP A 347 14.61 0.00 6.39
CA TRP A 347 13.75 0.05 5.20
C TRP A 347 12.27 -0.11 5.53
N CYS A 348 11.97 -0.71 6.69
CA CYS A 348 10.61 -1.04 7.10
C CYS A 348 10.50 -1.09 8.64
N ASP A 349 10.07 0.03 9.21
CA ASP A 349 9.77 0.16 10.63
C ASP A 349 8.51 -0.61 11.01
N PRO A 350 8.50 -1.32 12.16
CA PRO A 350 7.27 -1.84 12.73
C PRO A 350 6.27 -0.71 13.04
N ASN A 351 4.99 -0.94 12.79
CA ASN A 351 3.98 0.07 13.08
C ASN A 351 3.76 0.25 14.58
N TYR A 352 3.61 1.51 15.01
CA TYR A 352 3.12 1.81 16.36
C TYR A 352 1.59 1.79 16.41
N VAL A 353 1.02 0.90 17.22
CA VAL A 353 -0.44 0.81 17.44
C VAL A 353 -0.81 1.30 18.84
N PRO A 354 -1.52 2.43 18.98
CA PRO A 354 -1.93 2.95 20.28
C PRO A 354 -2.76 1.93 21.06
N SER A 355 -2.49 1.81 22.37
CA SER A 355 -3.27 0.91 23.24
C SER A 355 -4.72 1.37 23.42
N ALA A 356 -4.99 2.67 23.27
CA ALA A 356 -6.34 3.25 23.31
C ALA A 356 -7.07 3.18 21.95
N GLY A 357 -6.39 2.70 20.90
CA GLY A 357 -6.85 2.74 19.52
C GLY A 357 -6.85 4.14 18.90
N PHE A 358 -7.09 4.20 17.59
CA PHE A 358 -7.32 5.44 16.84
C PHE A 358 -8.73 5.97 17.10
N ARG A 359 -8.89 7.29 17.16
CA ARG A 359 -10.21 7.93 17.37
C ARG A 359 -10.80 8.42 16.05
N THR A 360 -9.95 8.78 15.11
CA THR A 360 -10.30 9.36 13.81
C THR A 360 -9.43 8.76 12.71
N LEU A 361 -9.87 8.85 11.44
CA LEU A 361 -9.01 8.54 10.30
C LEU A 361 -7.81 9.49 10.23
N GLY A 362 -7.96 10.73 10.72
CA GLY A 362 -6.85 11.66 10.88
C GLY A 362 -5.75 11.11 11.78
N ASP A 363 -6.09 10.37 12.86
CA ASP A 363 -5.09 9.75 13.74
C ASP A 363 -4.32 8.61 13.07
N VAL A 364 -4.98 7.87 12.19
CA VAL A 364 -4.39 6.81 11.37
C VAL A 364 -3.44 7.44 10.37
N HIS A 365 -3.91 8.44 9.63
CA HIS A 365 -3.12 9.15 8.62
C HIS A 365 -1.91 9.86 9.21
N ALA A 366 -2.05 10.56 10.34
CA ALA A 366 -0.96 11.26 11.01
C ALA A 366 0.17 10.35 11.50
N ARG A 367 -0.08 9.03 11.59
CA ARG A 367 0.92 8.03 11.96
C ARG A 367 1.41 7.21 10.78
N ALA A 368 0.71 7.23 9.65
CA ALA A 368 1.15 6.55 8.44
C ALA A 368 2.36 7.26 7.84
N ARG A 369 3.36 6.48 7.43
CA ARG A 369 4.51 6.97 6.65
C ARG A 369 5.00 5.86 5.73
N HIS A 370 5.67 6.27 4.66
CA HIS A 370 6.23 5.36 3.67
C HIS A 370 7.24 4.36 4.25
N GLY A 371 7.92 4.66 5.36
CA GLY A 371 8.86 3.70 5.98
C GLY A 371 8.23 2.61 6.85
N MET A 372 6.91 2.47 6.92
CA MET A 372 6.26 1.52 7.84
C MET A 372 5.84 0.20 7.18
N ALA A 373 5.86 -0.87 7.96
CA ALA A 373 5.41 -2.22 7.57
C ALA A 373 4.02 -2.25 6.92
N LEU A 374 3.09 -1.47 7.45
CA LEU A 374 1.80 -1.18 6.85
C LEU A 374 1.60 0.34 6.73
N ASN A 375 1.60 0.84 5.50
CA ASN A 375 1.39 2.24 5.20
C ASN A 375 -0.08 2.51 4.84
N LEU A 376 -0.75 3.35 5.64
CA LEU A 376 -2.14 3.76 5.46
C LEU A 376 -2.27 5.23 5.00
N THR A 377 -1.24 5.80 4.37
CA THR A 377 -1.28 7.20 3.88
C THR A 377 -2.40 7.41 2.85
N ALA A 378 -2.77 6.36 2.13
CA ALA A 378 -3.87 6.37 1.16
C ALA A 378 -5.26 6.09 1.78
N ALA A 379 -5.37 5.86 3.10
CA ALA A 379 -6.66 5.69 3.78
C ALA A 379 -7.27 7.06 4.15
N ARG A 380 -8.28 7.50 3.38
CA ARG A 380 -8.90 8.83 3.48
C ARG A 380 -10.42 8.77 3.61
N GLY A 381 -11.01 7.57 3.68
CA GLY A 381 -12.45 7.35 3.60
C GLY A 381 -12.98 7.42 2.16
N GLN A 382 -12.17 7.03 1.17
CA GLN A 382 -12.50 7.14 -0.26
C GLN A 382 -12.51 5.78 -0.96
N ARG A 383 -13.18 5.69 -2.12
CA ARG A 383 -13.21 4.47 -2.93
C ARG A 383 -11.85 4.02 -3.46
N SER A 384 -10.90 4.94 -3.58
CA SER A 384 -9.52 4.65 -4.01
C SER A 384 -8.58 4.31 -2.85
N ASP A 385 -9.10 4.24 -1.62
CA ASP A 385 -8.30 3.91 -0.45
C ASP A 385 -7.66 2.55 -0.62
N HIS A 386 -6.41 2.46 -0.18
CA HIS A 386 -5.69 1.20 -0.11
C HIS A 386 -4.71 1.23 1.06
N GLY A 387 -4.39 0.05 1.57
CA GLY A 387 -3.29 -0.18 2.49
C GLY A 387 -2.11 -0.75 1.72
N GLU A 388 -0.92 -0.27 2.01
CA GLU A 388 0.31 -0.70 1.37
C GLU A 388 1.13 -1.51 2.39
N PHE A 389 1.24 -2.81 2.15
CA PHE A 389 2.04 -3.73 2.96
C PHE A 389 3.47 -3.71 2.43
N ARG A 390 4.35 -2.99 3.13
CA ARG A 390 5.76 -2.77 2.75
C ARG A 390 6.73 -3.68 3.48
N LEU A 391 6.19 -4.47 4.41
CA LEU A 391 6.96 -5.38 5.25
C LEU A 391 7.58 -6.54 4.49
N TRP A 392 7.15 -6.84 3.27
CA TRP A 392 7.69 -7.96 2.53
C TRP A 392 9.05 -7.61 1.93
N ASP A 393 10.03 -8.50 2.08
CA ASP A 393 11.23 -8.44 1.28
C ASP A 393 10.92 -8.76 -0.19
N GLY A 394 11.76 -8.24 -1.07
CA GLY A 394 11.66 -8.47 -2.51
C GLY A 394 11.78 -9.95 -2.87
N SER A 395 11.10 -10.32 -3.95
CA SER A 395 11.16 -11.66 -4.51
C SER A 395 10.90 -11.62 -6.01
N VAL A 396 11.54 -12.55 -6.74
CA VAL A 396 11.24 -12.87 -8.14
C VAL A 396 10.68 -14.29 -8.28
N ASP A 397 10.19 -14.85 -7.18
CA ASP A 397 9.47 -16.12 -7.11
C ASP A 397 7.96 -15.83 -7.06
N PRO A 398 7.20 -16.15 -8.12
CA PRO A 398 5.77 -15.84 -8.18
C PRO A 398 4.95 -16.55 -7.09
N ALA A 399 5.42 -17.69 -6.56
CA ALA A 399 4.74 -18.41 -5.49
C ALA A 399 4.87 -17.69 -4.14
N VAL A 400 6.03 -17.10 -3.86
CA VAL A 400 6.23 -16.25 -2.67
C VAL A 400 5.39 -14.99 -2.76
N ILE A 401 5.45 -14.29 -3.89
CA ILE A 401 4.67 -13.05 -4.09
C ILE A 401 3.17 -13.35 -3.93
N GLN A 402 2.68 -14.44 -4.50
CA GLN A 402 1.28 -14.85 -4.33
C GLN A 402 0.92 -15.17 -2.87
N ALA A 403 1.83 -15.77 -2.10
CA ALA A 403 1.63 -16.00 -0.67
C ALA A 403 1.53 -14.67 0.12
N GLN A 404 2.41 -13.71 -0.19
CA GLN A 404 2.40 -12.37 0.41
C GLN A 404 1.11 -11.61 0.07
N VAL A 405 0.63 -11.72 -1.17
CA VAL A 405 -0.68 -11.20 -1.60
C VAL A 405 -1.82 -11.83 -0.79
N ASN A 406 -1.81 -13.15 -0.62
CA ASN A 406 -2.82 -13.86 0.14
C ASN A 406 -2.86 -13.44 1.61
N VAL A 407 -1.71 -13.26 2.23
CA VAL A 407 -1.63 -12.76 3.61
C VAL A 407 -2.15 -11.33 3.70
N SER A 408 -1.73 -10.45 2.80
CA SER A 408 -2.15 -9.03 2.79
C SER A 408 -3.66 -8.87 2.56
N LEU A 409 -4.22 -9.59 1.58
CA LEU A 409 -5.66 -9.64 1.33
C LEU A 409 -6.43 -10.23 2.52
N GLY A 410 -5.89 -11.30 3.12
CA GLY A 410 -6.47 -11.97 4.27
C GLY A 410 -6.59 -11.06 5.48
N MET A 411 -5.53 -10.31 5.79
CA MET A 411 -5.55 -9.32 6.87
C MET A 411 -6.58 -8.22 6.64
N ALA A 412 -6.64 -7.66 5.42
CA ALA A 412 -7.61 -6.62 5.08
C ALA A 412 -9.06 -7.14 5.18
N ALA A 413 -9.32 -8.36 4.71
CA ALA A 413 -10.64 -8.97 4.81
C ALA A 413 -11.04 -9.32 6.26
N ALA A 414 -10.11 -9.86 7.05
CA ALA A 414 -10.35 -10.21 8.45
C ALA A 414 -10.74 -8.99 9.30
N ALA A 415 -10.10 -7.85 9.05
CA ALA A 415 -10.38 -6.59 9.76
C ALA A 415 -11.83 -6.09 9.56
N VAL A 416 -12.48 -6.42 8.44
CA VAL A 416 -13.88 -6.03 8.19
C VAL A 416 -14.87 -7.05 8.78
N ARG A 417 -14.40 -8.29 8.97
CA ARG A 417 -15.24 -9.38 9.44
C ARG A 417 -15.45 -9.36 10.95
N GLU A 418 -14.41 -9.03 11.72
CA GLU A 418 -14.43 -9.24 13.17
C GLU A 418 -15.32 -8.27 13.95
N ASP A 419 -16.14 -8.84 14.84
CA ASP A 419 -16.82 -8.11 15.91
C ASP A 419 -15.77 -7.67 16.95
N PRO A 420 -15.89 -6.47 17.57
CA PRO A 420 -14.82 -5.94 18.39
C PRO A 420 -14.60 -6.78 19.66
N ALA A 421 -13.32 -7.09 19.89
CA ALA A 421 -12.70 -7.48 21.16
C ALA A 421 -12.83 -8.96 21.59
N THR A 422 -11.83 -9.75 21.18
CA THR A 422 -11.12 -10.58 22.17
C THR A 422 -9.77 -9.91 22.45
N PRO A 423 -9.41 -9.62 23.72
CA PRO A 423 -8.09 -9.11 24.05
C PRO A 423 -7.04 -10.12 23.59
N ARG A 424 -6.17 -9.70 22.68
CA ARG A 424 -5.10 -10.53 22.14
C ARG A 424 -3.76 -10.11 22.72
N HIS A 425 -2.84 -11.08 22.73
CA HIS A 425 -1.48 -10.85 23.20
C HIS A 425 -0.64 -10.36 22.03
N ARG A 426 -0.35 -9.06 22.01
CA ARG A 426 0.58 -8.46 21.05
C ARG A 426 1.94 -9.18 21.08
N ARG A 427 2.33 -9.77 19.95
CA ARG A 427 3.62 -10.44 19.77
C ARG A 427 4.49 -9.55 18.90
N ARG A 428 5.22 -8.63 19.56
CA ARG A 428 6.21 -7.79 18.90
C ARG A 428 7.26 -8.62 18.16
N LEU A 429 7.88 -8.03 17.16
CA LEU A 429 9.09 -8.53 16.52
C LEU A 429 10.11 -8.99 17.58
N GLY A 430 10.72 -10.15 17.34
CA GLY A 430 11.72 -10.75 18.23
C GLY A 430 11.13 -11.56 19.39
N HIS A 431 9.80 -11.61 19.56
CA HIS A 431 9.18 -12.35 20.67
C HIS A 431 9.53 -13.84 20.68
N HIS A 432 9.56 -14.50 19.52
CA HIS A 432 9.98 -15.90 19.43
C HIS A 432 11.47 -16.07 19.66
N VAL A 433 12.31 -15.14 19.21
CA VAL A 433 13.76 -15.19 19.48
C VAL A 433 14.02 -15.04 20.99
N ASP A 434 13.31 -14.15 21.67
CA ASP A 434 13.39 -13.98 23.14
C ASP A 434 13.10 -15.29 23.89
N TYR A 435 12.19 -16.12 23.37
CA TYR A 435 11.74 -17.35 24.02
C TYR A 435 12.52 -18.61 23.59
N TRP A 436 12.83 -18.74 22.31
CA TRP A 436 13.44 -19.95 21.71
C TRP A 436 14.91 -19.78 21.30
N GLY A 437 15.40 -18.54 21.26
CA GLY A 437 16.68 -18.18 20.66
C GLY A 437 16.62 -18.08 19.13
N THR A 438 17.77 -17.81 18.52
CA THR A 438 17.93 -17.66 17.05
C THR A 438 17.93 -19.00 16.30
N GLN A 439 18.13 -20.09 17.03
CA GLN A 439 18.15 -21.42 16.45
C GLN A 439 16.73 -21.87 16.14
N ARG A 440 16.55 -22.57 15.01
CA ARG A 440 15.26 -23.18 14.68
C ARG A 440 14.85 -24.13 15.83
N PRO A 441 13.63 -24.02 16.36
CA PRO A 441 13.14 -24.95 17.37
C PRO A 441 13.25 -26.40 16.88
N PRO A 442 13.63 -27.36 17.73
CA PRO A 442 13.59 -28.78 17.40
C PRO A 442 12.22 -29.20 16.88
N ALA A 443 12.15 -30.18 15.97
CA ALA A 443 10.89 -30.66 15.42
C ALA A 443 9.86 -31.09 16.50
N ALA A 444 10.34 -31.60 17.64
CA ALA A 444 9.50 -31.96 18.78
C ALA A 444 8.79 -30.75 19.46
N GLN A 445 9.26 -29.53 19.20
CA GLN A 445 8.67 -28.28 19.71
C GLN A 445 7.85 -27.54 18.66
N LEU A 446 7.77 -28.06 17.42
CA LEU A 446 7.09 -27.40 16.31
C LEU A 446 5.64 -27.05 16.64
N GLU A 447 4.93 -27.91 17.38
CA GLU A 447 3.54 -27.67 17.79
C GLU A 447 3.38 -26.38 18.59
N VAL A 448 4.25 -26.18 19.58
CA VAL A 448 4.20 -25.00 20.46
C VAL A 448 4.80 -23.79 19.76
N SER A 449 5.93 -23.95 19.07
CA SER A 449 6.63 -22.84 18.41
C SER A 449 5.93 -22.32 17.16
N SER A 450 4.98 -23.07 16.58
CA SER A 450 4.17 -22.64 15.42
C SER A 450 2.79 -22.13 15.79
N LEU A 451 2.39 -22.21 17.07
CA LEU A 451 1.02 -21.86 17.48
C LEU A 451 0.63 -20.46 17.01
N ALA A 452 1.52 -19.48 17.15
CA ALA A 452 1.25 -18.10 16.72
C ALA A 452 0.96 -18.00 15.22
N PHE A 453 1.71 -18.71 14.38
CA PHE A 453 1.46 -18.77 12.95
C PHE A 453 0.15 -19.49 12.63
N ARG A 454 -0.15 -20.60 13.32
CA ARG A 454 -1.38 -21.37 13.08
C ARG A 454 -2.62 -20.57 13.45
N GLU A 455 -2.59 -19.85 14.56
CA GLU A 455 -3.65 -18.90 14.95
C GLU A 455 -3.83 -17.82 13.90
N PHE A 456 -2.73 -17.21 13.44
CA PHE A 456 -2.76 -16.21 12.37
C PHE A 456 -3.36 -16.74 11.07
N ALA A 457 -2.90 -17.90 10.60
CA ALA A 457 -3.36 -18.51 9.36
C ALA A 457 -4.85 -18.88 9.41
N ASP A 458 -5.31 -19.48 10.51
CA ASP A 458 -6.73 -19.82 10.73
C ASP A 458 -7.62 -18.59 10.75
N GLU A 459 -7.08 -17.47 11.24
CA GLU A 459 -7.79 -16.21 11.35
C GLU A 459 -7.95 -15.51 10.00
N ILE A 460 -6.88 -15.41 9.21
CA ILE A 460 -6.84 -14.54 8.03
C ILE A 460 -6.98 -15.26 6.68
N LEU A 461 -6.94 -16.60 6.62
CA LEU A 461 -6.98 -17.32 5.35
C LEU A 461 -8.28 -18.12 5.18
N PRO A 462 -8.96 -18.02 4.02
CA PRO A 462 -10.32 -18.55 3.86
C PRO A 462 -10.36 -20.06 3.63
N GLY A 463 -9.23 -20.72 3.37
CA GLY A 463 -9.25 -22.14 3.03
C GLY A 463 -7.90 -22.84 3.01
N ARG A 464 -7.96 -24.17 2.98
CA ARG A 464 -6.80 -25.08 3.11
C ARG A 464 -5.70 -24.81 2.08
N ARG A 465 -6.04 -24.39 0.87
CA ARG A 465 -5.05 -24.12 -0.20
C ARG A 465 -4.19 -22.89 0.12
N GLN A 466 -4.82 -21.80 0.54
CA GLN A 466 -4.13 -20.57 0.94
C GLN A 466 -3.33 -20.80 2.22
N MET A 467 -3.92 -21.50 3.20
CA MET A 467 -3.22 -21.89 4.43
C MET A 467 -2.00 -22.77 4.13
N ALA A 468 -2.13 -23.72 3.20
CA ALA A 468 -1.00 -24.57 2.80
C ALA A 468 0.13 -23.77 2.15
N GLN A 469 -0.20 -22.77 1.33
CA GLN A 469 0.79 -21.88 0.72
C GLN A 469 1.54 -21.06 1.79
N ALA A 470 0.82 -20.42 2.72
CA ALA A 470 1.42 -19.68 3.82
C ALA A 470 2.25 -20.58 4.76
N ALA A 471 1.79 -21.80 5.04
CA ALA A 471 2.54 -22.77 5.85
C ALA A 471 3.80 -23.26 5.14
N SER A 472 3.75 -23.38 3.81
CA SER A 472 4.93 -23.71 3.02
C SER A 472 5.96 -22.58 3.10
N LEU A 473 5.54 -21.32 2.98
CA LEU A 473 6.44 -20.16 3.16
C LEU A 473 7.03 -20.12 4.58
N TYR A 474 6.19 -20.30 5.61
CA TYR A 474 6.61 -20.36 7.01
C TYR A 474 7.67 -21.44 7.26
N ALA A 475 7.59 -22.59 6.58
CA ALA A 475 8.56 -23.68 6.71
C ALA A 475 9.97 -23.30 6.22
N LEU A 476 10.07 -22.30 5.34
CA LEU A 476 11.30 -21.87 4.68
C LEU A 476 11.91 -20.61 5.32
N THR A 477 11.10 -19.82 6.02
CA THR A 477 11.57 -18.58 6.65
C THR A 477 11.86 -18.75 8.15
N ARG A 478 12.65 -17.84 8.70
CA ARG A 478 13.12 -17.89 10.10
C ARG A 478 12.55 -16.76 10.94
N TRP A 479 12.58 -16.94 12.25
CA TRP A 479 12.24 -15.87 13.19
C TRP A 479 13.25 -14.76 13.10
N GLN A 480 12.76 -13.52 13.20
CA GLN A 480 13.56 -12.31 13.05
C GLN A 480 13.86 -11.72 14.43
N GLU A 481 15.06 -11.16 14.58
CA GLU A 481 15.45 -10.47 15.81
C GLU A 481 14.85 -9.06 15.85
N ASN A 482 14.71 -8.52 17.07
CA ASN A 482 14.41 -7.10 17.27
C ASN A 482 15.70 -6.32 17.51
N ASP A 483 16.71 -6.63 16.73
CA ASP A 483 17.97 -5.91 16.78
C ASP A 483 17.74 -4.67 15.91
N GLY A 484 17.66 -3.51 16.56
CA GLY A 484 17.60 -2.23 15.85
C GLY A 484 18.89 -2.06 15.07
N TRP A 485 18.88 -2.46 13.80
CA TRP A 485 19.98 -2.28 12.86
C TRP A 485 20.09 -0.83 12.42
#